data_AF-A0AA90NF03-F1
#
_entry.id   AF-A0AA90NF03-F1
#
_cell.length_a   1.000
_cell.length_b   1.000
_cell.length_c   1.000
_cell.angle_alpha   90.00
_cell.angle_beta   90.00
_cell.angle_gamma   90.00
#
_symmetry.space_group_name_H-M   'P 1'
#
loop_
_entity.id
_entity.type
_entity.pdbx_description
1 polymer ?
#
loop_
_entity_poly.entity_id
_entity_poly.type
_entity_poly.pdbx_seq_one_letter_code
_entity_poly.pdbx_strand_id
1 'polypeptide(L)' 'MVTIVELVTKYTVSAQMNSKSTADVTKATISLLNPFKNIIHTITANNGKEFSYHEKINQAL' A
#
# COMPACT_ATOMS: atom_id res chain seq x y z
N MET A 1 0.60 7.75 -8.89
CA MET A 1 1.63 6.76 -8.50
C MET A 1 1.55 6.54 -7.00
N VAL A 2 1.62 5.29 -6.56
CA VAL A 2 1.90 4.91 -5.17
C VAL A 2 3.25 4.20 -5.13
N THR A 3 4.04 4.44 -4.08
CA THR A 3 5.35 3.83 -3.87
C THR A 3 5.40 3.29 -2.46
N ILE A 4 5.84 2.04 -2.31
CA ILE A 4 5.98 1.36 -1.02
C ILE A 4 7.42 0.92 -0.89
N VAL A 5 8.02 1.20 0.25
CA VAL A 5 9.44 0.95 0.53
C VAL A 5 9.54 0.11 1.79
N GLU A 6 10.18 -1.06 1.70
CA GLU A 6 10.53 -1.85 2.86
C GLU A 6 11.68 -1.14 3.63
N LEU A 7 11.50 -0.98 4.94
CA LEU A 7 12.29 -0.03 5.73
C LEU A 7 13.76 -0.45 5.90
N VAL A 8 14.08 -1.74 5.89
CA VAL A 8 15.43 -2.26 6.15
C VAL A 8 16.24 -2.37 4.86
N THR A 9 15.78 -3.19 3.91
CA THR A 9 16.44 -3.50 2.64
C THR A 9 16.26 -2.42 1.58
N LYS A 10 15.31 -1.49 1.78
CA LYS A 10 14.90 -0.47 0.79
C LYS A 10 14.31 -1.07 -0.48
N TYR A 11 13.90 -2.34 -0.44
CA TYR A 11 13.16 -2.94 -1.54
C TYR A 11 11.90 -2.11 -1.82
N THR A 12 11.75 -1.67 -3.07
CA THR A 12 10.76 -0.69 -3.46
C THR A 12 9.88 -1.25 -4.56
N VAL A 13 8.56 -1.11 -4.37
CA VAL A 13 7.57 -1.42 -5.38
C VAL A 13 6.68 -0.20 -5.61
N SER A 14 6.28 0.02 -6.85
CA SER A 14 5.43 1.17 -7.21
C SER A 14 4.45 0.82 -8.31
N ALA A 15 3.33 1.53 -8.33
CA ALA A 15 2.32 1.40 -9.37
C ALA A 15 1.85 2.78 -9.82
N GLN A 16 1.74 2.96 -11.14
CA GLN A 16 1.03 4.08 -11.72
C GLN A 16 -0.48 3.83 -11.57
N MET A 17 -1.22 4.89 -11.27
CA MET A 17 -2.66 4.84 -11.05
C MET A 17 -3.32 6.01 -11.76
N ASN A 18 -4.58 5.81 -12.17
CA ASN A 18 -5.36 6.81 -12.90
C ASN A 18 -5.71 8.03 -12.05
N SER A 19 -5.90 7.85 -10.73
CA SER A 19 -6.20 8.93 -9.81
C SER A 19 -5.54 8.71 -8.44
N LYS A 20 -5.55 9.73 -7.57
CA LYS A 20 -5.20 9.63 -6.15
C LYS A 20 -6.42 9.35 -5.24
N SER A 21 -7.49 8.80 -5.81
CA SER A 21 -8.67 8.39 -5.03
C SER A 21 -8.28 7.34 -3.99
N THR A 22 -8.92 7.39 -2.81
CA THR A 22 -8.74 6.41 -1.74
C THR A 22 -8.98 4.98 -2.24
N ALA A 23 -9.95 4.78 -3.14
CA ALA A 23 -10.23 3.47 -3.73
C ALA A 23 -9.07 2.97 -4.61
N ASP A 24 -8.53 3.83 -5.48
CA ASP A 24 -7.43 3.45 -6.37
C ASP A 24 -6.15 3.19 -5.57
N VAL A 25 -5.86 3.99 -4.54
CA VAL A 25 -4.68 3.79 -3.68
C VAL A 25 -4.80 2.48 -2.92
N THR A 26 -5.99 2.17 -2.39
CA THR A 26 -6.26 0.90 -1.69
C THR A 26 -6.02 -0.29 -2.60
N LYS A 27 -6.61 -0.28 -3.81
CA LYS A 27 -6.48 -1.37 -4.78
C LYS A 27 -5.01 -1.57 -5.19
N ALA A 28 -4.30 -0.50 -5.50
CA ALA A 28 -2.90 -0.57 -5.89
C ALA A 28 -2.01 -1.08 -4.74
N THR A 29 -2.24 -0.61 -3.51
CA THR A 29 -1.49 -1.03 -2.33
C THR A 29 -1.65 -2.53 -2.07
N ILE A 30 -2.88 -3.04 -2.08
CA ILE A 30 -3.16 -4.47 -1.90
C ILE A 30 -2.48 -5.28 -3.02
N SER A 31 -2.62 -4.84 -4.28
CA SER A 31 -2.02 -5.55 -5.42
C SER A 31 -0.49 -5.64 -5.33
N LEU A 32 0.17 -4.57 -4.87
CA LEU A 32 1.62 -4.52 -4.71
C LEU A 32 2.12 -5.38 -3.56
N LEU A 33 1.35 -5.46 -2.47
CA LEU A 33 1.75 -6.14 -1.23
C LEU A 33 1.26 -7.59 -1.11
N ASN A 34 0.26 -8.00 -1.90
CA ASN A 34 -0.29 -9.36 -1.87
C ASN A 34 0.77 -10.48 -2.04
N PRO A 35 1.81 -10.35 -2.90
CA PRO A 35 2.88 -11.35 -2.98
C PRO A 35 3.70 -11.49 -1.68
N PHE A 36 3.70 -10.47 -0.81
CA PHE A 36 4.48 -10.39 0.41
C PHE A 36 3.62 -10.52 1.69
N LYS A 37 2.31 -10.79 1.56
CA LYS A 37 1.35 -10.76 2.69
C LYS A 37 1.81 -11.54 3.93
N ASN A 38 2.47 -12.68 3.75
CA ASN A 38 2.92 -13.55 4.85
C ASN A 38 4.17 -13.03 5.59
N ILE A 39 4.83 -12.00 5.07
CA ILE A 39 6.06 -11.43 5.65
C ILE A 39 5.92 -9.95 6.02
N ILE A 40 4.75 -9.36 5.77
CA ILE A 40 4.45 -7.98 6.18
C ILE A 40 4.06 -8.00 7.65
N HIS A 41 4.80 -7.26 8.47
CA HIS A 41 4.50 -7.13 9.90
C HIS A 41 3.76 -5.83 10.23
N THR A 42 4.19 -4.73 9.60
CA THR A 42 3.65 -3.40 9.86
C THR A 42 3.69 -2.59 8.58
N ILE A 43 2.62 -1.85 8.30
CA ILE A 43 2.55 -0.86 7.23
C ILE A 43 2.36 0.50 7.88
N THR A 44 3.25 1.44 7.58
CA THR A 44 3.10 2.85 7.97
C THR A 44 2.84 3.68 6.72
N ALA A 45 1.83 4.54 6.80
CA ALA A 45 1.49 5.50 5.75
C ALA A 45 1.39 6.90 6.37
N ASN A 46 1.51 7.93 5.55
CA ASN A 46 1.23 9.29 5.99
C ASN A 46 -0.28 9.47 6.27
N ASN A 47 -0.65 10.56 6.92
CA ASN A 47 -2.06 10.89 7.20
C ASN A 47 -2.81 11.43 5.96
N GLY A 48 -2.40 11.04 4.76
CA GLY A 48 -3.07 11.41 3.52
C GLY A 48 -4.47 10.82 3.44
N LYS A 49 -5.44 11.59 2.92
CA LYS A 49 -6.83 11.14 2.74
C LYS A 49 -6.95 9.96 1.77
N GLU A 50 -5.96 9.79 0.91
CA GLU A 50 -5.85 8.66 0.00
C GLU A 50 -5.61 7.31 0.73
N PHE A 51 -5.21 7.34 2.01
CA PHE A 51 -5.02 6.15 2.86
C PHE A 51 -6.14 5.96 3.90
N SER A 52 -7.25 6.70 3.80
CA SER A 52 -8.36 6.59 4.76
C SER A 52 -9.02 5.20 4.84
N TYR A 53 -8.79 4.32 3.86
CA TYR A 53 -9.28 2.92 3.86
C TYR A 53 -8.24 1.90 4.38
N HIS A 54 -7.37 2.31 5.29
CA HIS A 54 -6.34 1.45 5.90
C HIS A 54 -6.90 0.16 6.52
N GLU A 55 -8.11 0.18 7.09
CA GLU A 55 -8.76 -1.04 7.60
C GLU A 55 -9.01 -2.09 6.50
N LYS A 56 -9.38 -1.66 5.29
CA LYS A 56 -9.58 -2.57 4.15
C LYS A 56 -8.26 -3.19 3.68
N ILE A 57 -7.17 -2.42 3.76
CA ILE A 57 -5.82 -2.91 3.45
C ILE A 57 -5.44 -4.00 4.47
N ASN A 58 -5.67 -3.74 5.75
CA ASN A 58 -5.36 -4.68 6.84
C ASN A 58 -6.21 -5.96 6.81
N GLN A 59 -7.43 -5.91 6.28
CA GLN A 59 -8.26 -7.11 6.11
C GLN A 59 -7.82 -7.98 4.92
N ALA A 60 -7.15 -7.39 3.93
CA ALA A 60 -6.80 -8.06 2.69
C ALA A 60 -5.37 -8.64 2.66
N LEU A 61 -4.48 -8.14 3.50
CA LEU A 61 -3.07 -8.53 3.62
C LEU A 61 -2.85 -9.28 4.92
#